data_AF-A0A4S2RSA5-F1
#
_entry.id   AF-A0A4S2RSA5-F1
#
_cell.length_a   1.000
_cell.length_b   1.000
_cell.length_c   1.000
_cell.angle_alpha   90.00
_cell.angle_beta   90.00
_cell.angle_gamma   90.00
#
_symmetry.space_group_name_H-M   'P 1'
#
loop_
_entity.id
_entity.type
_entity.pdbx_description
1 polymer ?
#
loop_
_entity_poly.entity_id
_entity_poly.type
_entity_poly.pdbx_seq_one_letter_code
_entity_poly.pdbx_strand_id
1 'polypeptide(L)'
;MTWTEDVITRKPKTLKVRLPEYGVPYPARQQVREHGSWTGLTGRDLLRDYLVEEFGASLKALLQPRGLEIARHTDARYTRMARVTVPEHPHRIYFVFPTAGQPHVMTLPTRKRTWQITGVVVGALLLLALVVQLIA
;
A
#
# COMPACT_ATOMS: atom_id res chain seq x y z
N MET A 1 17.64 44.15 10.64
CA MET A 1 16.42 43.44 10.21
C MET A 1 15.96 42.59 11.37
N THR A 2 14.85 42.93 11.99
CA THR A 2 14.24 42.19 13.10
C THR A 2 13.07 41.41 12.53
N TRP A 3 13.20 40.08 12.45
CA TRP A 3 12.11 39.21 12.05
C TRP A 3 11.21 38.99 13.26
N THR A 4 9.95 39.40 13.17
CA THR A 4 8.95 39.12 14.20
C THR A 4 8.12 37.97 13.69
N GLU A 5 8.27 36.80 14.29
CA GLU A 5 7.37 35.67 14.02
C GLU A 5 5.93 36.13 14.27
N ASP A 6 5.10 36.10 13.23
CA ASP A 6 3.67 36.36 13.34
C ASP A 6 2.89 35.09 12.97
N VAL A 7 1.95 34.69 13.81
CA VAL A 7 1.19 33.45 13.65
C VAL A 7 -0.12 33.78 12.94
N ILE A 8 -0.13 33.67 11.62
CA ILE A 8 -1.34 33.87 10.82
C ILE A 8 -2.34 32.76 11.14
N THR A 9 -3.40 33.10 11.87
CA THR A 9 -4.48 32.17 12.23
C THR A 9 -5.43 31.97 11.05
N ARG A 10 -5.06 31.10 10.10
CA ARG A 10 -5.94 30.75 8.98
C ARG A 10 -6.81 29.55 9.36
N LYS A 11 -8.13 29.64 9.12
CA LYS A 11 -9.02 28.48 9.24
C LYS A 11 -8.53 27.37 8.29
N PRO A 12 -8.35 26.13 8.78
CA PRO A 12 -7.91 25.02 7.94
C PRO A 12 -8.94 24.81 6.83
N LYS A 13 -8.48 24.86 5.58
CA LYS A 13 -9.32 24.55 4.41
C LYS A 13 -9.09 23.09 4.04
N THR A 14 -10.15 22.29 4.06
CA THR A 14 -10.12 20.94 3.52
C THR A 14 -10.15 21.02 2.00
N LEU A 15 -9.05 20.67 1.36
CA LEU A 15 -8.98 20.54 -0.09
C LEU A 15 -9.04 19.06 -0.47
N LYS A 16 -10.00 18.67 -1.29
CA LYS A 16 -9.98 17.35 -1.92
C LYS A 16 -8.98 17.38 -3.07
N VAL A 17 -7.91 16.61 -2.95
CA VAL A 17 -6.92 16.42 -4.00
C VAL A 17 -7.18 15.05 -4.63
N ARG A 18 -7.29 14.99 -5.96
CA ARG A 18 -7.26 13.72 -6.66
C ARG A 18 -5.82 13.22 -6.67
N LEU A 19 -5.55 12.23 -5.84
CA LEU A 19 -4.33 11.43 -5.96
C LEU A 19 -4.54 10.41 -7.09
N PRO A 20 -3.48 10.00 -7.80
CA PRO A 20 -3.62 8.96 -8.81
C PRO A 20 -4.24 7.71 -8.17
N GLU A 21 -5.22 7.11 -8.84
CA GLU A 21 -5.87 5.90 -8.35
C GLU A 21 -4.86 4.77 -8.35
N TYR A 22 -4.41 4.41 -7.15
CA TYR A 22 -3.56 3.25 -6.95
C TYR A 22 -4.19 2.36 -5.89
N GLY A 23 -4.29 1.07 -6.22
CA GLY A 23 -4.56 0.04 -5.22
C GLY A 23 -3.48 0.02 -4.15
N VAL A 24 -3.70 -0.80 -3.12
CA VAL A 24 -2.78 -0.93 -1.98
C VAL A 24 -1.37 -1.27 -2.47
N PRO A 25 -0.32 -0.47 -2.23
CA PRO A 25 1.01 -0.69 -2.79
C PRO A 25 1.56 -2.09 -2.52
N TYR A 26 2.29 -2.67 -3.48
CA TYR A 26 2.87 -4.01 -3.31
C TYR A 26 3.73 -4.15 -2.04
N PRO A 27 4.60 -3.18 -1.67
CA PRO A 27 5.37 -3.24 -0.43
C PRO A 27 4.48 -3.34 0.81
N ALA A 28 3.38 -2.56 0.85
CA ALA A 28 2.40 -2.61 1.93
C ALA A 28 1.71 -3.99 1.99
N ARG A 29 1.35 -4.56 0.83
CA ARG A 29 0.77 -5.91 0.75
C ARG A 29 1.73 -6.97 1.27
N GLN A 30 3.01 -6.92 0.88
CA GLN A 30 4.00 -7.90 1.33
C GLN A 30 4.31 -7.76 2.82
N GLN A 31 4.49 -6.54 3.31
CA GLN A 31 4.77 -6.28 4.72
C GLN A 31 3.68 -6.84 5.62
N VAL A 32 2.41 -6.61 5.28
CA VAL A 32 1.26 -7.12 6.06
C VAL A 32 1.08 -8.63 5.82
N ARG A 33 1.40 -9.16 4.64
CA ARG A 33 1.39 -10.62 4.38
C ARG A 33 2.40 -11.36 5.26
N GLU A 34 3.59 -10.81 5.43
CA GLU A 34 4.69 -11.45 6.17
C GLU A 34 4.62 -11.20 7.67
N HIS A 35 4.27 -9.97 8.07
CA HIS A 35 4.41 -9.51 9.45
C HIS A 35 3.09 -9.03 10.08
N GLY A 36 2.03 -8.86 9.29
CA GLY A 36 0.75 -8.36 9.77
C GLY A 36 0.05 -9.36 10.70
N SER A 37 -0.37 -8.90 11.86
CA SER A 37 -1.21 -9.62 12.81
C SER A 37 -2.36 -8.71 13.26
N TRP A 38 -3.53 -9.28 13.56
CA TRP A 38 -4.61 -8.54 14.21
C TRP A 38 -4.18 -7.94 15.57
N THR A 39 -3.20 -8.54 16.24
CA THR A 39 -2.61 -8.06 17.50
C THR A 39 -1.38 -7.18 17.33
N GLY A 40 -0.89 -7.02 16.08
CA GLY A 40 0.36 -6.33 15.77
C GLY A 40 0.21 -5.55 14.47
N LEU A 41 -0.33 -4.34 14.58
CA LEU A 41 -0.47 -3.42 13.45
C LEU A 41 0.93 -2.92 13.03
N THR A 42 1.53 -3.59 12.06
CA THR A 42 2.90 -3.30 11.60
C THR A 42 3.02 -1.89 11.05
N GLY A 43 3.91 -1.08 11.64
CA GLY A 43 4.33 0.23 11.14
C GLY A 43 5.85 0.26 11.02
N ARG A 44 6.42 -0.47 10.05
CA ARG A 44 7.81 -0.18 9.63
C ARG A 44 7.77 0.98 8.64
N ASP A 45 8.70 1.92 8.79
CA ASP A 45 8.77 3.19 8.07
C ASP A 45 8.96 3.09 6.54
N LEU A 46 9.13 1.89 5.99
CA LEU A 46 9.24 1.63 4.55
C LEU A 46 8.09 2.24 3.73
N LEU A 47 6.90 2.38 4.33
CA LEU A 47 5.77 3.00 3.65
C LEU A 47 5.96 4.50 3.46
N ARG A 48 6.63 5.18 4.40
CA ARG A 48 6.92 6.61 4.30
C ARG A 48 7.87 6.87 3.12
N ASP A 49 8.95 6.11 3.04
CA ASP A 49 9.95 6.26 1.97
C ASP A 49 9.32 5.96 0.60
N TYR A 50 8.54 4.88 0.51
CA TYR A 50 7.77 4.55 -0.69
C TYR A 50 6.80 5.66 -1.10
N LEU A 51 6.10 6.29 -0.14
CA LEU A 51 5.18 7.39 -0.44
C LEU A 51 5.92 8.62 -1.00
N VAL A 52 7.11 8.92 -0.47
CA VAL A 52 7.94 10.02 -0.96
C VAL A 52 8.47 9.70 -2.37
N GLU A 53 8.92 8.48 -2.61
CA GLU A 53 9.43 8.06 -3.92
C GLU A 53 8.31 8.07 -4.99
N GLU A 54 7.18 7.44 -4.71
CA GLU A 54 6.10 7.24 -5.68
C GLU A 54 5.26 8.51 -5.87
N PHE A 55 4.93 9.22 -4.79
CA PHE A 55 4.02 10.37 -4.84
C PHE A 55 4.72 11.71 -4.67
N GLY A 56 6.04 11.73 -4.42
CA GLY A 56 6.79 12.96 -4.14
C GLY A 56 6.66 14.01 -5.24
N ALA A 57 6.68 13.61 -6.51
CA ALA A 57 6.49 14.52 -7.63
C ALA A 57 5.10 15.19 -7.62
N SER A 58 4.05 14.39 -7.35
CA SER A 58 2.67 14.89 -7.22
C SER A 58 2.49 15.79 -6.01
N LEU A 59 3.10 15.42 -4.88
CA LEU A 59 3.09 16.22 -3.64
C LEU A 59 3.85 17.53 -3.83
N LYS A 60 4.98 17.53 -4.54
CA LYS A 60 5.78 18.73 -4.80
C LYS A 60 4.98 19.81 -5.53
N ALA A 61 4.17 19.43 -6.52
CA ALA A 61 3.26 20.37 -7.20
C ALA A 61 2.22 20.95 -6.23
N LEU A 62 1.67 20.13 -5.34
CA LEU A 62 0.66 20.54 -4.35
C LEU A 62 1.23 21.40 -3.22
N LEU A 63 2.54 21.29 -2.96
CA LEU A 63 3.27 22.00 -1.92
C LEU A 63 3.99 23.25 -2.42
N GLN A 64 3.81 23.65 -3.68
CA GLN A 64 4.30 24.95 -4.11
C GLN A 64 3.69 26.07 -3.24
N PRO A 65 4.52 27.02 -2.76
CA PRO A 65 4.04 28.17 -2.00
C PRO A 65 2.99 28.97 -2.80
N ARG A 66 1.98 29.50 -2.13
CA ARG A 66 0.91 30.31 -2.73
C ARG A 66 0.90 31.71 -2.16
N GLY A 67 0.86 32.72 -3.03
CA GLY A 67 0.79 34.12 -2.63
C GLY A 67 2.04 34.55 -1.86
N LEU A 68 1.87 34.92 -0.58
CA LEU A 68 2.95 35.41 0.29
C LEU A 68 3.58 34.29 1.16
N GLU A 69 3.31 33.03 0.86
CA GLU A 69 3.89 31.90 1.59
C GLU A 69 5.39 31.74 1.27
N ILE A 70 6.23 31.57 2.30
CA ILE A 70 7.68 31.33 2.16
C ILE A 70 7.96 29.84 1.90
N ALA A 71 7.18 28.96 2.52
CA ALA A 71 7.27 27.51 2.36
C ALA A 71 5.93 26.84 2.71
N ARG A 72 5.73 25.61 2.21
CA ARG A 72 4.64 24.74 2.63
C ARG A 72 5.20 23.39 3.03
N HIS A 73 4.67 22.86 4.13
CA HIS A 73 5.00 21.54 4.65
C HIS A 73 3.72 20.69 4.76
N THR A 74 3.88 19.37 4.73
CA THR A 74 2.80 18.43 4.97
C THR A 74 3.31 17.23 5.74
N ASP A 75 2.43 16.67 6.57
CA ASP A 75 2.64 15.40 7.24
C ASP A 75 1.64 14.38 6.71
N ALA A 76 2.13 13.18 6.41
CA ALA A 76 1.33 12.10 5.87
C ALA A 76 0.93 11.14 6.98
N ARG A 77 -0.37 11.08 7.26
CA ARG A 77 -0.95 10.06 8.14
C ARG A 77 -1.42 8.88 7.31
N TYR A 78 -0.97 7.68 7.67
CA TYR A 78 -1.40 6.45 7.05
C TYR A 78 -2.24 5.62 8.03
N THR A 79 -3.17 4.84 7.49
CA THR A 79 -3.96 3.91 8.31
C THR A 79 -3.34 2.53 8.27
N ARG A 80 -3.26 1.89 9.43
CA ARG A 80 -2.68 0.56 9.56
C ARG A 80 -3.67 -0.49 9.04
N MET A 81 -3.13 -1.52 8.40
CA MET A 81 -3.90 -2.64 7.83
C MET A 81 -3.80 -3.83 8.76
N ALA A 82 -4.86 -4.62 8.83
CA ALA A 82 -4.86 -5.88 9.57
C ALA A 82 -4.93 -7.08 8.62
N ARG A 83 -4.11 -8.10 8.90
CA ARG A 83 -4.18 -9.42 8.27
C ARG A 83 -5.15 -10.29 9.05
N VAL A 84 -6.15 -10.85 8.37
CA VAL A 84 -7.10 -11.80 8.96
C VAL A 84 -7.04 -13.12 8.20
N THR A 85 -6.86 -14.20 8.94
CA THR A 85 -7.00 -15.57 8.45
C THR A 85 -8.29 -16.15 9.01
N VAL A 86 -9.14 -16.65 8.13
CA VAL A 86 -10.44 -17.23 8.47
C VAL A 86 -10.32 -18.76 8.38
N PRO A 87 -10.60 -19.52 9.45
CA PRO A 87 -10.44 -20.98 9.47
C PRO A 87 -11.15 -21.70 8.32
N GLU A 88 -12.32 -21.22 7.92
CA GLU A 88 -13.15 -21.75 6.84
C GLU A 88 -12.50 -21.57 5.46
N HIS A 89 -11.55 -20.64 5.36
CA HIS A 89 -10.86 -20.28 4.12
C HIS A 89 -9.33 -20.26 4.33
N PRO A 90 -8.71 -21.41 4.63
CA PRO A 90 -7.29 -21.46 5.03
C PRO A 90 -6.33 -21.12 3.88
N HIS A 91 -6.83 -21.05 2.65
CA HIS A 91 -6.08 -20.68 1.46
C HIS A 91 -6.17 -19.18 1.13
N ARG A 92 -6.92 -18.40 1.92
CA ARG A 92 -7.16 -16.96 1.72
C ARG A 92 -6.65 -16.15 2.89
N ILE A 93 -6.18 -14.95 2.57
CA ILE A 93 -5.82 -13.91 3.53
C ILE A 93 -6.67 -12.69 3.20
N TYR A 94 -7.32 -12.12 4.21
CA TYR A 94 -8.13 -10.93 4.09
C TYR A 94 -7.38 -9.74 4.69
N PHE A 95 -7.27 -8.66 3.91
CA PHE A 95 -6.77 -7.37 4.35
C PHE A 95 -7.95 -6.43 4.54
N VAL A 96 -8.12 -5.91 5.76
CA VAL A 96 -9.24 -5.04 6.11
C VAL A 96 -8.75 -3.59 6.20
N PHE A 97 -9.42 -2.69 5.48
CA PHE A 97 -9.19 -1.24 5.52
C PHE A 97 -10.36 -0.57 6.22
N PRO A 98 -10.13 0.18 7.30
CA PRO A 98 -11.18 0.98 7.90
C PRO A 98 -11.50 2.15 6.95
N THR A 99 -12.73 2.23 6.48
CA THR A 99 -13.26 3.39 5.75
C THR A 99 -14.42 3.99 6.53
N ALA A 100 -14.81 5.23 6.22
CA ALA A 100 -15.86 5.94 6.95
C ALA A 100 -17.26 5.27 6.86
N GLY A 101 -17.46 4.35 5.91
CA GLY A 101 -18.71 3.61 5.75
C GLY A 101 -18.55 2.14 6.14
N GLN A 102 -18.19 1.31 5.15
CA GLN A 102 -17.95 -0.12 5.36
C GLN A 102 -16.48 -0.46 5.24
N PRO A 103 -15.96 -1.43 6.02
CA PRO A 103 -14.61 -1.92 5.86
C PRO A 103 -14.40 -2.39 4.42
N HIS A 104 -13.40 -1.84 3.74
CA HIS A 104 -12.99 -2.39 2.46
C HIS A 104 -12.18 -3.65 2.75
N VAL A 105 -12.42 -4.73 2.01
CA VAL A 105 -11.72 -6.01 2.22
C VAL A 105 -11.10 -6.47 0.92
N MET A 106 -9.78 -6.64 0.93
CA MET A 106 -9.03 -7.21 -0.19
C MET A 106 -8.64 -8.65 0.14
N THR A 107 -8.91 -9.55 -0.80
CA THR A 107 -8.62 -10.99 -0.63
C THR A 107 -7.39 -11.38 -1.44
N LEU A 108 -6.42 -12.05 -0.82
CA LEU A 108 -5.24 -12.57 -1.49
C LEU A 108 -5.02 -14.06 -1.17
N PRO A 109 -4.38 -14.83 -2.07
CA PRO A 109 -3.98 -16.20 -1.78
C PRO A 109 -2.89 -16.25 -0.70
N THR A 110 -2.89 -17.32 0.10
CA THR A 110 -1.78 -17.60 1.02
C THR A 110 -0.51 -17.95 0.26
N ARG A 111 0.66 -17.77 0.91
CA ARG A 111 1.96 -18.18 0.35
C ARG A 111 1.99 -19.66 -0.02
N LYS A 112 1.40 -20.53 0.81
CA LYS A 112 1.27 -21.97 0.52
C LYS A 112 0.50 -22.20 -0.78
N ARG A 113 -0.61 -21.49 -0.98
CA ARG A 113 -1.41 -21.59 -2.21
C ARG A 113 -0.65 -21.07 -3.43
N THR A 114 0.11 -19.98 -3.30
CA THR A 114 0.98 -19.48 -4.37
C THR A 114 2.00 -20.54 -4.81
N TRP A 115 2.69 -21.19 -3.86
CA TRP A 115 3.66 -22.24 -4.17
C TRP A 115 3.03 -23.48 -4.81
N GLN A 116 1.84 -23.89 -4.37
CA GLN A 116 1.11 -24.99 -5.00
C GLN A 116 0.79 -24.69 -6.46
N ILE A 117 0.31 -23.48 -6.76
CA ILE A 117 0.02 -23.06 -8.14
C ILE A 117 1.30 -23.04 -8.98
N THR A 118 2.38 -22.44 -8.46
CA THR A 118 3.67 -22.43 -9.14
C THR A 118 4.17 -23.84 -9.45
N GLY A 119 4.10 -24.76 -8.48
CA GLY A 119 4.50 -26.15 -8.68
C GLY A 119 3.69 -26.86 -9.76
N VAL A 120 2.37 -26.68 -9.78
CA VAL A 120 1.49 -27.24 -10.82
C VAL A 120 1.85 -26.70 -12.20
N VAL A 121 2.05 -25.39 -12.34
CA VAL A 121 2.40 -24.76 -13.61
C VAL A 121 3.77 -25.23 -14.11
N VAL A 122 4.78 -25.29 -13.23
CA VAL A 122 6.11 -25.80 -13.59
C VAL A 122 6.05 -27.26 -14.01
N GLY A 123 5.31 -28.09 -13.27
CA GLY A 123 5.13 -29.50 -13.63
C GLY A 123 4.45 -29.68 -14.99
N ALA A 124 3.40 -28.91 -15.28
CA ALA A 124 2.72 -28.93 -16.57
C ALA A 124 3.64 -28.49 -17.72
N LEU A 125 4.46 -27.45 -17.51
CA LEU A 125 5.43 -26.98 -18.51
C LEU A 125 6.53 -28.01 -18.79
N LEU A 126 7.04 -28.69 -17.76
CA LEU A 126 8.03 -29.77 -17.94
C LEU A 126 7.45 -30.95 -18.71
N LEU A 127 6.19 -31.32 -18.41
CA LEU A 127 5.51 -32.42 -19.10
C LEU A 127 5.24 -32.07 -20.56
N LEU A 128 4.84 -30.83 -20.84
CA LEU A 128 4.68 -30.32 -22.21
C LEU A 128 6.02 -30.35 -22.96
N ALA A 129 7.10 -29.88 -22.34
CA ALA A 129 8.43 -29.90 -22.93
C ALA A 129 8.91 -31.32 -23.25
N LEU A 130 8.63 -32.28 -22.37
CA LEU A 130 8.94 -33.70 -22.59
C LEU A 130 8.17 -34.25 -23.79
N VAL A 131 6.87 -33.95 -23.90
CA VAL A 131 6.04 -34.36 -25.04
C VAL A 131 6.56 -33.77 -26.35
N VAL A 132 6.94 -32.50 -26.35
CA VAL A 132 7.55 -31.85 -27.53
C VAL A 132 8.85 -32.54 -27.92
N GLN A 133 9.71 -32.89 -26.97
CA GLN A 133 10.94 -33.63 -27.25
C GLN A 133 10.71 -35.07 -27.70
N LEU A 134 9.58 -35.69 -27.36
CA LEU A 134 9.26 -37.06 -27.77
C LEU A 134 8.64 -37.15 -29.17
N ILE A 135 8.02 -36.06 -29.63
CA ILE A 135 7.33 -35.96 -30.93
C ILE A 135 8.25 -35.34 -32.00
N ALA A 136 9.18 -34.48 -31.59
CA ALA A 136 10.22 -33.91 -32.44
C ALA A 136 11.35 -34.90 -32.70
#